data_AF-A0A2J7R822-F1
#
_entry.id   AF-A0A2J7R822-F1
#
_cell.length_a   1.000
_cell.length_b   1.000
_cell.length_c   1.000
_cell.angle_alpha   90.00
_cell.angle_beta   90.00
_cell.angle_gamma   90.00
#
_symmetry.space_group_name_H-M   'P 1'
#
loop_
_entity.id
_entity.type
_entity.pdbx_description
1 polymer ?
#
loop_
_entity_poly.entity_id
_entity_poly.type
_entity_poly.pdbx_seq_one_letter_code
_entity_poly.pdbx_strand_id
1 'polypeptide(L)'
;MCDNYVEEGAAEALQKVAEGNVHFTTSLYKAVSSKDGNVLISPVSVELVLALAYMGAAGSTAEQIASALHLPLDREDVKTGFAALLGSLKSSEDMTLEIANKVFSQINYSILPEYRAVAEKFFLSGAQELDFADGEGSRKVINSWVESKTNNKIKDLIPSGVLNDLTRLVLVNAVYFKGLWHSPFSAANTVPNEFHLSSRESKMVPMMCKTDDFGYLTSQELDADILEMPYKDQKVSMFIILPHDVDGISKLEEKLASENLTKVLLRLPKRKVRVSVPKFKLEETTDLKNILKELGMTSMFLPLEADFSGISGHTDLYVSKVMQKAFIDVNEEGSEAAAATAAVFMVMACKPLPPKQFTANHPFVFV
;
A
#
# COMPACT_ATOMS: atom_id res chain seq x y z
N MET A 1 24.32 4.13 26.59
CA MET A 1 24.93 2.96 25.90
C MET A 1 23.89 1.90 25.63
N CYS A 2 23.12 1.41 26.62
CA CYS A 2 22.05 0.43 26.35
C CYS A 2 20.95 0.94 25.40
N ASP A 3 20.52 2.21 25.52
CA ASP A 3 19.49 2.77 24.64
C ASP A 3 19.94 2.86 23.17
N ASN A 4 21.22 3.18 22.92
CA ASN A 4 21.77 3.25 21.56
C ASN A 4 21.82 1.85 20.89
N TYR A 5 22.12 0.79 21.65
CA TYR A 5 22.14 -0.58 21.10
C TYR A 5 20.73 -1.10 20.78
N VAL A 6 19.72 -0.69 21.57
CA VAL A 6 18.31 -1.04 21.33
C VAL A 6 17.77 -0.31 20.09
N GLU A 7 18.13 0.96 19.90
CA GLU A 7 17.80 1.72 18.69
C GLU A 7 18.51 1.16 17.44
N GLU A 8 19.77 0.75 17.55
CA GLU A 8 20.55 0.19 16.44
C GLU A 8 19.98 -1.17 15.99
N GLY A 9 19.62 -2.05 16.94
CA GLY A 9 18.97 -3.33 16.63
C GLY A 9 17.59 -3.17 16.00
N ALA A 10 16.80 -2.18 16.44
CA ALA A 10 15.50 -1.88 15.83
C ALA A 10 15.63 -1.33 14.40
N ALA A 11 16.65 -0.52 14.12
CA ALA A 11 16.93 -0.01 12.78
C ALA A 11 17.37 -1.13 11.83
N GLU A 12 18.20 -2.07 12.27
CA GLU A 12 18.60 -3.23 11.48
C GLU A 12 17.40 -4.13 11.17
N ALA A 13 16.57 -4.43 12.18
CA ALA A 13 15.36 -5.22 12.00
C ALA A 13 14.36 -4.55 11.03
N LEU A 14 14.20 -3.22 11.13
CA LEU A 14 13.40 -2.42 10.20
C LEU A 14 13.92 -2.54 8.77
N GLN A 15 15.24 -2.47 8.57
CA GLN A 15 15.83 -2.59 7.25
C GLN A 15 15.54 -3.97 6.64
N LYS A 16 15.68 -5.06 7.42
CA LYS A 16 15.41 -6.42 6.93
C LYS A 16 13.96 -6.59 6.48
N VAL A 17 12.98 -6.10 7.25
CA VAL A 17 11.57 -6.19 6.85
C VAL A 17 11.25 -5.27 5.66
N ALA A 18 11.88 -4.09 5.57
CA ALA A 18 11.70 -3.19 4.43
C ALA A 18 12.26 -3.78 3.12
N GLU A 19 13.41 -4.47 3.17
CA GLU A 19 13.95 -5.19 2.03
C GLU A 19 13.03 -6.33 1.58
N GLY A 20 12.48 -7.10 2.54
CA GLY A 20 11.48 -8.12 2.26
C GLY A 20 10.21 -7.55 1.60
N ASN A 21 9.73 -6.42 2.10
CA ASN A 21 8.57 -5.71 1.55
C ASN A 21 8.74 -5.34 0.07
N VAL A 22 9.93 -4.91 -0.37
CA VAL A 22 10.19 -4.56 -1.78
C VAL A 22 10.01 -5.78 -2.69
N HIS A 23 10.52 -6.94 -2.28
CA HIS A 23 10.37 -8.19 -3.02
C HIS A 23 8.91 -8.69 -3.03
N PHE A 24 8.25 -8.65 -1.88
CA PHE A 24 6.83 -9.01 -1.76
C PHE A 24 5.94 -8.08 -2.60
N THR A 25 6.19 -6.77 -2.56
CA THR A 25 5.48 -5.75 -3.36
C THR A 25 5.52 -6.07 -4.84
N THR A 26 6.71 -6.41 -5.36
CA THR A 26 6.88 -6.73 -6.78
C THR A 26 6.05 -7.95 -7.18
N SER A 27 6.12 -9.01 -6.36
CA SER A 27 5.39 -10.26 -6.61
C SER A 27 3.88 -10.08 -6.49
N LEU A 28 3.43 -9.36 -5.46
CA LEU A 28 2.01 -9.04 -5.23
C LEU A 28 1.46 -8.16 -6.36
N TYR A 29 2.17 -7.09 -6.72
CA TYR A 29 1.75 -6.17 -7.78
C TYR A 29 1.60 -6.91 -9.11
N LYS A 30 2.56 -7.77 -9.47
CA LYS A 30 2.49 -8.60 -10.69
C LYS A 30 1.24 -9.50 -10.69
N ALA A 31 0.88 -10.07 -9.56
CA ALA A 31 -0.31 -10.93 -9.46
C ALA A 31 -1.61 -10.12 -9.57
N VAL A 32 -1.69 -8.93 -8.96
CA VAL A 32 -2.92 -8.09 -9.01
C VAL A 32 -3.10 -7.35 -10.34
N SER A 33 -2.01 -6.93 -11.00
CA SER A 33 -2.03 -6.21 -12.29
C SER A 33 -2.44 -7.08 -13.48
N SER A 34 -2.45 -8.41 -13.31
CA SER A 34 -2.92 -9.35 -14.34
C SER A 34 -4.42 -9.22 -14.67
N LYS A 35 -5.17 -8.42 -13.90
CA LYS A 35 -6.61 -8.20 -14.08
C LYS A 35 -6.87 -6.92 -14.86
N ASP A 36 -7.91 -6.94 -15.69
CA ASP A 36 -8.37 -5.75 -16.39
C ASP A 36 -8.94 -4.70 -15.43
N GLY A 37 -8.59 -3.44 -15.65
CA GLY A 37 -9.11 -2.29 -14.91
C GLY A 37 -8.08 -1.57 -14.05
N ASN A 38 -8.56 -0.65 -13.21
CA ASN A 38 -7.70 0.03 -12.25
C ASN A 38 -7.40 -0.91 -11.09
N VAL A 39 -6.15 -0.96 -10.66
CA VAL A 39 -5.71 -1.74 -9.50
C VAL A 39 -5.22 -0.78 -8.42
N LEU A 40 -5.64 -1.03 -7.18
CA LEU A 40 -5.10 -0.37 -6.00
C LEU A 40 -4.85 -1.42 -4.92
N ILE A 41 -3.60 -1.51 -4.48
CA ILE A 41 -3.15 -2.45 -3.46
C ILE A 41 -2.17 -1.73 -2.54
N SER A 42 -2.16 -2.06 -1.25
CA SER A 42 -1.11 -1.61 -0.33
C SER A 42 -0.30 -2.81 0.14
N PRO A 43 0.87 -3.07 -0.44
CA PRO A 43 1.67 -4.23 -0.12
C PRO A 43 2.10 -4.29 1.35
N VAL A 44 2.58 -3.17 1.90
CA VAL A 44 2.99 -3.07 3.32
C VAL A 44 1.85 -3.42 4.28
N SER A 45 0.64 -3.03 3.91
CA SER A 45 -0.57 -3.24 4.69
C SER A 45 -1.02 -4.71 4.63
N VAL A 46 -0.89 -5.37 3.47
CA VAL A 46 -1.07 -6.83 3.32
C VAL A 46 -0.01 -7.60 4.10
N GLU A 47 1.24 -7.19 3.99
CA GLU A 47 2.37 -7.83 4.68
C GLU A 47 2.19 -7.79 6.19
N LEU A 48 1.74 -6.67 6.77
CA LEU A 48 1.46 -6.56 8.20
C LEU A 48 0.45 -7.61 8.70
N VAL A 49 -0.66 -7.82 7.98
CA VAL A 49 -1.67 -8.81 8.42
C VAL A 49 -1.19 -10.26 8.22
N LEU A 50 -0.36 -10.51 7.21
CA LEU A 50 0.23 -11.83 6.97
C LEU A 50 1.37 -12.14 7.95
N ALA A 51 2.20 -11.16 8.31
CA ALA A 51 3.20 -11.28 9.35
C ALA A 51 2.55 -11.54 10.72
N LEU A 52 1.39 -10.91 10.99
CA LEU A 52 0.58 -11.21 12.17
C LEU A 52 0.04 -12.65 12.16
N ALA A 53 -0.36 -13.18 11.00
CA ALA A 53 -0.73 -14.59 10.87
C ALA A 53 0.49 -15.51 11.08
N TYR A 54 1.65 -15.16 10.52
CA TYR A 54 2.91 -15.87 10.68
C TYR A 54 3.33 -16.02 12.16
N MET A 55 3.09 -15.00 13.00
CA MET A 55 3.36 -15.09 14.44
C MET A 55 2.63 -16.24 15.14
N GLY A 56 1.47 -16.66 14.63
CA GLY A 56 0.71 -17.79 15.14
C GLY A 56 0.82 -19.06 14.29
N ALA A 57 1.56 -19.02 13.18
CA ALA A 57 1.75 -20.16 12.29
C ALA A 57 2.94 -21.03 12.70
N ALA A 58 2.87 -22.33 12.40
CA ALA A 58 3.97 -23.29 12.57
C ALA A 58 4.14 -24.19 11.33
N GLY A 59 5.18 -25.03 11.35
CA GLY A 59 5.48 -26.00 10.29
C GLY A 59 5.58 -25.38 8.88
N SER A 60 5.10 -26.12 7.88
CA SER A 60 5.09 -25.69 6.48
C SER A 60 4.31 -24.39 6.26
N THR A 61 3.28 -24.13 7.07
CA THR A 61 2.48 -22.90 7.00
C THR A 61 3.32 -21.67 7.35
N ALA A 62 4.12 -21.75 8.40
CA ALA A 62 5.06 -20.70 8.75
C ALA A 62 6.14 -20.50 7.68
N GLU A 63 6.70 -21.60 7.16
CA GLU A 63 7.75 -21.58 6.14
C GLU A 63 7.26 -20.91 4.83
N GLN A 64 6.06 -21.26 4.36
CA GLN A 64 5.48 -20.68 3.15
C GLN A 64 5.22 -19.17 3.31
N ILE A 65 4.64 -18.74 4.44
CA ILE A 65 4.40 -17.32 4.70
C ILE A 65 5.72 -16.55 4.79
N ALA A 66 6.69 -17.05 5.56
CA ALA A 66 7.99 -16.41 5.71
C ALA A 66 8.73 -16.30 4.38
N SER A 67 8.70 -17.36 3.56
CA SER A 67 9.34 -17.36 2.25
C SER A 67 8.69 -16.36 1.28
N ALA A 68 7.35 -16.31 1.23
CA ALA A 68 6.65 -15.43 0.29
C ALA A 68 6.77 -13.96 0.66
N LEU A 69 6.84 -13.64 1.95
CA LEU A 69 7.05 -12.29 2.48
C LEU A 69 8.52 -11.90 2.57
N HIS A 70 9.45 -12.83 2.29
CA HIS A 70 10.89 -12.62 2.48
C HIS A 70 11.25 -12.16 3.90
N LEU A 71 10.63 -12.77 4.92
CA LEU A 71 10.84 -12.38 6.32
C LEU A 71 12.25 -12.76 6.82
N PRO A 72 12.77 -11.99 7.80
CA PRO A 72 13.90 -12.43 8.62
C PRO A 72 13.71 -13.85 9.17
N LEU A 73 14.82 -14.60 9.25
CA LEU A 73 14.82 -15.94 9.84
C LEU A 73 14.46 -15.92 11.34
N ASP A 74 14.90 -14.88 12.06
CA ASP A 74 14.56 -14.69 13.46
C ASP A 74 13.18 -14.01 13.61
N ARG A 75 12.28 -14.66 14.34
CA ARG A 75 10.95 -14.09 14.65
C ARG A 75 11.04 -12.84 15.54
N GLU A 76 12.11 -12.65 16.31
CA GLU A 76 12.31 -11.42 17.08
C GLU A 76 12.62 -10.23 16.16
N ASP A 77 13.43 -10.44 15.12
CA ASP A 77 13.68 -9.44 14.07
C ASP A 77 12.37 -9.10 13.33
N VAL A 78 11.53 -10.09 13.05
CA VAL A 78 10.20 -9.85 12.45
C VAL A 78 9.35 -8.95 13.35
N LYS A 79 9.19 -9.29 14.64
CA LYS A 79 8.39 -8.51 15.59
C LYS A 79 8.93 -7.08 15.75
N THR A 80 10.24 -6.95 15.96
CA THR A 80 10.89 -5.66 16.19
C THR A 80 10.87 -4.81 14.93
N GLY A 81 11.12 -5.40 13.77
CA GLY A 81 11.10 -4.73 12.48
C GLY A 81 9.72 -4.18 12.13
N PHE A 82 8.65 -4.98 12.27
CA PHE A 82 7.29 -4.49 12.00
C PHE A 82 6.82 -3.46 13.04
N ALA A 83 7.22 -3.59 14.30
CA ALA A 83 6.92 -2.57 15.31
C ALA A 83 7.63 -1.23 14.99
N ALA A 84 8.89 -1.28 14.57
CA ALA A 84 9.62 -0.11 14.11
C ALA A 84 9.00 0.49 12.83
N LEU A 85 8.56 -0.35 11.89
CA LEU A 85 7.88 0.07 10.66
C LEU A 85 6.59 0.82 10.98
N LEU A 86 5.71 0.23 11.79
CA LEU A 86 4.48 0.90 12.27
C LEU A 86 4.80 2.18 13.05
N GLY A 87 5.88 2.18 13.83
CA GLY A 87 6.38 3.36 14.53
C GLY A 87 6.81 4.50 13.59
N SER A 88 7.27 4.16 12.38
CA SER A 88 7.65 5.12 11.33
C SER A 88 6.47 5.57 10.47
N LEU A 89 5.47 4.70 10.27
CA LEU A 89 4.26 4.94 9.48
C LEU A 89 3.16 5.65 10.30
N LYS A 90 3.52 6.75 10.97
CA LYS A 90 2.57 7.52 11.78
C LYS A 90 1.85 8.56 10.94
N SER A 91 0.54 8.62 11.13
CA SER A 91 -0.25 9.79 10.74
C SER A 91 0.32 11.05 11.39
N SER A 92 0.29 12.14 10.65
CA SER A 92 0.62 13.49 11.11
C SER A 92 -0.49 14.45 10.71
N GLU A 93 -0.43 15.71 11.17
CA GLU A 93 -1.37 16.76 10.72
C GLU A 93 -1.34 16.96 9.20
N ASP A 94 -0.22 16.64 8.57
CA ASP A 94 0.03 16.85 7.14
C ASP A 94 -0.18 15.60 6.27
N MET A 95 -0.27 14.42 6.89
CA MET A 95 -0.46 13.15 6.20
C MET A 95 -1.29 12.20 7.06
N THR A 96 -2.51 11.92 6.61
CA THR A 96 -3.37 10.90 7.21
C THR A 96 -3.10 9.55 6.55
N LEU A 97 -2.46 8.65 7.29
CA LEU A 97 -2.29 7.24 6.95
C LEU A 97 -2.94 6.41 8.05
N GLU A 98 -4.10 5.84 7.74
CA GLU A 98 -4.84 4.96 8.65
C GLU A 98 -4.72 3.53 8.15
N ILE A 99 -4.05 2.69 8.93
CA ILE A 99 -3.89 1.27 8.65
C ILE A 99 -4.64 0.49 9.74
N ALA A 100 -5.64 -0.29 9.33
CA ALA A 100 -6.41 -1.15 10.20
C ALA A 100 -6.12 -2.62 9.86
N ASN A 101 -5.40 -3.29 10.76
CA ASN A 101 -5.13 -4.73 10.69
C ASN A 101 -5.86 -5.43 11.83
N LYS A 102 -6.45 -6.60 11.55
CA LYS A 102 -6.99 -7.48 12.60
C LYS A 102 -7.18 -8.91 12.10
N VAL A 103 -7.00 -9.84 13.04
CA VAL A 103 -7.35 -11.25 12.87
C VAL A 103 -8.65 -11.53 13.60
N PHE A 104 -9.57 -12.23 12.92
CA PHE A 104 -10.81 -12.71 13.50
C PHE A 104 -10.89 -14.24 13.44
N SER A 105 -10.97 -14.90 14.59
CA SER A 105 -11.13 -16.36 14.68
C SER A 105 -12.58 -16.74 15.00
N GLN A 106 -12.98 -17.95 14.61
CA GLN A 106 -14.26 -18.52 15.01
C GLN A 106 -14.29 -18.76 16.53
N ILE A 107 -15.42 -18.51 17.18
CA ILE A 107 -15.64 -18.92 18.57
C ILE A 107 -15.30 -20.40 18.77
N ASN A 108 -14.83 -20.76 19.96
CA ASN A 108 -14.25 -22.07 20.31
C ASN A 108 -12.82 -22.33 19.77
N TYR A 109 -12.24 -21.41 19.00
CA TYR A 109 -10.79 -21.32 18.80
C TYR A 109 -10.25 -20.20 19.69
N SER A 110 -10.20 -20.46 21.00
CA SER A 110 -9.79 -19.45 21.99
C SER A 110 -8.40 -18.92 21.69
N ILE A 111 -8.28 -17.60 21.56
CA ILE A 111 -7.00 -16.96 21.21
C ILE A 111 -6.06 -17.02 22.41
N LEU A 112 -4.87 -17.56 22.20
CA LEU A 112 -3.84 -17.69 23.23
C LEU A 112 -3.40 -16.30 23.74
N PRO A 113 -3.24 -16.13 25.06
CA PRO A 113 -2.78 -14.87 25.65
C PRO A 113 -1.45 -14.37 25.08
N GLU A 114 -0.53 -15.30 24.79
CA GLU A 114 0.79 -15.01 24.24
C GLU A 114 0.68 -14.41 22.83
N TYR A 115 -0.19 -14.99 21.98
CA TYR A 115 -0.44 -14.46 20.64
C TYR A 115 -1.08 -13.07 20.71
N ARG A 116 -2.07 -12.88 21.58
CA ARG A 116 -2.71 -11.57 21.78
C ARG A 116 -1.70 -10.51 22.21
N ALA A 117 -0.80 -10.85 23.13
CA ALA A 117 0.24 -9.94 23.58
C ALA A 117 1.20 -9.54 22.45
N VAL A 118 1.56 -10.47 21.56
CA VAL A 118 2.38 -10.16 20.37
C VAL A 118 1.63 -9.25 19.39
N ALA A 119 0.37 -9.55 19.09
CA ALA A 119 -0.48 -8.78 18.20
C ALA A 119 -0.61 -7.31 18.66
N GLU A 120 -0.91 -7.11 19.94
CA GLU A 120 -1.13 -5.79 20.53
C GLU A 120 0.18 -5.00 20.62
N LYS A 121 1.27 -5.64 21.07
CA LYS A 121 2.54 -4.96 21.33
C LYS A 121 3.30 -4.59 20.06
N PHE A 122 3.37 -5.50 19.08
CA PHE A 122 4.27 -5.34 17.93
C PHE A 122 3.55 -4.96 16.63
N PHE A 123 2.27 -5.31 16.49
CA PHE A 123 1.51 -5.05 15.27
C PHE A 123 0.45 -3.96 15.44
N LEU A 124 0.33 -3.38 16.64
CA LEU A 124 -0.73 -2.42 17.02
C LEU A 124 -2.12 -2.91 16.61
N SER A 125 -2.30 -4.23 16.63
CA SER A 125 -3.45 -4.94 16.10
C SER A 125 -4.09 -5.77 17.19
N GLY A 126 -5.42 -5.85 17.17
CA GLY A 126 -6.13 -6.81 18.00
C GLY A 126 -6.22 -8.18 17.34
N ALA A 127 -6.66 -9.16 18.13
CA ALA A 127 -7.24 -10.40 17.64
C ALA A 127 -8.56 -10.64 18.39
N GLN A 128 -9.61 -11.04 17.66
CA GLN A 128 -10.95 -11.14 18.23
C GLN A 128 -11.66 -12.41 17.76
N GLU A 129 -12.42 -13.03 18.66
CA GLU A 129 -13.30 -14.14 18.33
C GLU A 129 -14.66 -13.62 17.86
N LEU A 130 -15.22 -14.23 16.82
CA LEU A 130 -16.55 -13.97 16.28
C LEU A 130 -17.27 -15.28 16.01
N ASP A 131 -18.61 -15.25 16.03
CA ASP A 131 -19.41 -16.39 15.63
C ASP A 131 -19.78 -16.30 14.15
N PHE A 132 -18.97 -16.90 13.29
CA PHE A 132 -19.23 -17.00 11.85
C PHE A 132 -20.38 -17.95 11.49
N ALA A 133 -20.94 -18.72 12.43
CA ALA A 133 -22.24 -19.35 12.21
C ALA A 133 -23.33 -18.27 12.02
N ASP A 134 -23.19 -17.11 12.67
CA ASP A 134 -23.84 -15.85 12.30
C ASP A 134 -22.93 -15.03 11.37
N GLY A 135 -22.84 -15.47 10.11
CA GLY A 135 -22.00 -14.82 9.10
C GLY A 135 -22.34 -13.34 8.88
N GLU A 136 -23.62 -12.96 8.95
CA GLU A 136 -24.06 -11.57 8.74
C GLU A 136 -23.80 -10.69 9.98
N GLY A 137 -24.01 -11.21 11.19
CA GLY A 137 -23.62 -10.52 12.42
C GLY A 137 -22.10 -10.29 12.47
N SER A 138 -21.32 -11.32 12.18
CA SER A 138 -19.85 -11.22 12.09
C SER A 138 -19.40 -10.22 11.02
N ARG A 139 -20.02 -10.22 9.84
CA ARG A 139 -19.75 -9.24 8.77
C ARG A 139 -19.96 -7.81 9.25
N LYS A 140 -21.07 -7.53 9.94
CA LYS A 140 -21.39 -6.20 10.48
C LYS A 140 -20.37 -5.75 11.53
N VAL A 141 -19.94 -6.66 12.42
CA VAL A 141 -18.92 -6.35 13.42
C VAL A 141 -17.59 -5.99 12.77
N ILE A 142 -17.15 -6.78 11.78
CA ILE A 142 -15.90 -6.50 11.06
C ILE A 142 -15.99 -5.16 10.32
N ASN A 143 -17.05 -4.92 9.56
CA ASN A 143 -17.21 -3.67 8.81
C ASN A 143 -17.29 -2.44 9.72
N SER A 144 -18.04 -2.53 10.83
CA SER A 144 -18.13 -1.43 11.82
C SER A 144 -16.78 -1.13 12.48
N TRP A 145 -16.00 -2.17 12.76
CA TRP A 145 -14.64 -2.01 13.29
C TRP A 145 -13.73 -1.31 12.27
N VAL A 146 -13.74 -1.73 11.01
CA VAL A 146 -12.98 -1.07 9.92
C VAL A 146 -13.38 0.38 9.76
N GLU A 147 -14.68 0.68 9.75
CA GLU A 147 -15.21 2.04 9.66
C GLU A 147 -14.68 2.92 10.80
N SER A 148 -14.70 2.42 12.02
CA SER A 148 -14.21 3.14 13.20
C SER A 148 -12.70 3.42 13.14
N LYS A 149 -11.92 2.54 12.49
CA LYS A 149 -10.46 2.68 12.37
C LYS A 149 -10.02 3.52 11.18
N THR A 150 -10.92 3.82 10.25
CA THR A 150 -10.61 4.54 9.01
C THR A 150 -11.36 5.86 8.90
N ASN A 151 -11.81 6.42 10.04
CA ASN A 151 -12.58 7.66 10.10
C ASN A 151 -13.81 7.64 9.16
N ASN A 152 -14.49 6.49 9.06
CA ASN A 152 -15.64 6.21 8.20
C ASN A 152 -15.36 6.32 6.68
N LYS A 153 -14.08 6.30 6.27
CA LYS A 153 -13.68 6.37 4.86
C LYS A 153 -13.80 5.03 4.16
N ILE A 154 -13.58 3.93 4.88
CA ILE A 154 -13.67 2.58 4.35
C ILE A 154 -14.87 1.89 4.98
N LYS A 155 -15.87 1.60 4.16
CA LYS A 155 -17.12 0.91 4.53
C LYS A 155 -17.24 -0.40 3.80
N ASP A 156 -18.07 -1.31 4.31
CA ASP A 156 -18.42 -2.55 3.62
C ASP A 156 -17.20 -3.32 3.06
N LEU A 157 -16.14 -3.47 3.88
CA LEU A 157 -14.93 -4.20 3.51
C LEU A 157 -15.23 -5.66 3.17
N ILE A 158 -16.12 -6.29 3.93
CA ILE A 158 -16.62 -7.63 3.66
C ILE A 158 -18.01 -7.52 3.00
N PRO A 159 -18.14 -7.90 1.72
CA PRO A 159 -19.43 -8.01 1.04
C PRO A 159 -20.36 -9.04 1.68
N SER A 160 -21.67 -8.89 1.44
CA SER A 160 -22.65 -9.88 1.89
C SER A 160 -22.40 -11.25 1.23
N GLY A 161 -22.66 -12.33 1.98
CA GLY A 161 -22.48 -13.72 1.52
C GLY A 161 -21.03 -14.24 1.51
N VAL A 162 -20.06 -13.41 1.90
CA VAL A 162 -18.63 -13.82 1.93
C VAL A 162 -18.29 -14.69 3.15
N LEU A 163 -18.96 -14.46 4.28
CA LEU A 163 -18.79 -15.22 5.51
C LEU A 163 -19.93 -16.23 5.69
N ASN A 164 -19.58 -17.42 6.16
CA ASN A 164 -20.50 -18.52 6.41
C ASN A 164 -20.02 -19.39 7.59
N ASP A 165 -20.81 -20.38 7.96
CA ASP A 165 -20.58 -21.33 9.06
C ASP A 165 -19.30 -22.18 8.94
N LEU A 166 -18.73 -22.29 7.73
CA LEU A 166 -17.43 -22.93 7.49
C LEU A 166 -16.25 -21.99 7.69
N THR A 167 -16.48 -20.70 7.93
CA THR A 167 -15.41 -19.73 8.17
C THR A 167 -14.74 -20.01 9.52
N ARG A 168 -13.41 -19.94 9.56
CA ARG A 168 -12.58 -20.25 10.73
C ARG A 168 -11.64 -19.13 11.13
N LEU A 169 -10.95 -18.53 10.16
CA LEU A 169 -10.03 -17.43 10.38
C LEU A 169 -10.14 -16.42 9.24
N VAL A 170 -10.33 -15.15 9.57
CA VAL A 170 -10.42 -14.04 8.62
C VAL A 170 -9.33 -13.03 8.94
N LEU A 171 -8.47 -12.77 7.96
CA LEU A 171 -7.45 -11.73 8.03
C LEU A 171 -8.00 -10.48 7.34
N VAL A 172 -8.07 -9.37 8.07
CA VAL A 172 -8.62 -8.10 7.57
C VAL A 172 -7.56 -7.04 7.56
N ASN A 173 -7.42 -6.39 6.41
CA ASN A 173 -6.62 -5.21 6.24
C ASN A 173 -7.42 -4.08 5.57
N ALA A 174 -7.39 -2.88 6.14
CA ALA A 174 -7.92 -1.69 5.51
C ALA A 174 -6.89 -0.56 5.57
N VAL A 175 -6.76 0.20 4.49
CA VAL A 175 -5.80 1.30 4.41
C VAL A 175 -6.38 2.50 3.71
N TYR A 176 -6.33 3.63 4.40
CA TYR A 176 -6.72 4.93 3.88
C TYR A 176 -5.50 5.84 3.89
N PHE A 177 -5.19 6.42 2.73
CA PHE A 177 -4.12 7.39 2.60
C PHE A 177 -4.65 8.72 2.04
N LYS A 178 -4.28 9.81 2.71
CA LYS A 178 -4.43 11.19 2.24
C LYS A 178 -3.25 12.02 2.72
N GLY A 179 -2.41 12.49 1.81
CA GLY A 179 -1.30 13.40 2.09
C GLY A 179 -1.54 14.80 1.52
N LEU A 180 -1.01 15.82 2.19
CA LEU A 180 -0.94 17.18 1.69
C LEU A 180 0.32 17.36 0.82
N TRP A 181 0.17 17.84 -0.41
CA TRP A 181 1.33 18.13 -1.26
C TRP A 181 2.29 19.13 -0.59
N HIS A 182 3.60 18.98 -0.80
CA HIS A 182 4.59 19.99 -0.42
C HIS A 182 4.32 21.32 -1.12
N SER A 183 3.99 21.24 -2.40
CA SER A 183 3.56 22.36 -3.22
C SER A 183 2.15 22.00 -3.74
N PRO A 184 1.06 22.62 -3.27
CA PRO A 184 -0.29 22.31 -3.72
C PRO A 184 -0.53 22.68 -5.19
N PHE A 185 -1.57 22.11 -5.77
CA PHE A 185 -2.11 22.59 -7.04
C PHE A 185 -3.11 23.72 -6.76
N SER A 186 -3.22 24.68 -7.68
CA SER A 186 -4.30 25.67 -7.61
C SER A 186 -5.56 25.06 -8.24
N ALA A 187 -6.66 25.00 -7.50
CA ALA A 187 -7.95 24.54 -8.03
C ALA A 187 -8.42 25.36 -9.24
N ALA A 188 -8.01 26.62 -9.35
CA ALA A 188 -8.29 27.47 -10.52
C ALA A 188 -7.59 26.99 -11.80
N ASN A 189 -6.52 26.19 -11.67
CA ASN A 189 -5.78 25.60 -12.79
C ASN A 189 -6.23 24.16 -13.11
N THR A 190 -7.19 23.62 -12.37
CA THR A 190 -7.79 22.32 -12.68
C THR A 190 -8.83 22.51 -13.78
N VAL A 191 -8.56 21.95 -14.96
CA VAL A 191 -9.44 22.07 -16.13
C VAL A 191 -9.73 20.69 -16.73
N PRO A 192 -10.91 20.50 -17.35
CA PRO A 192 -11.17 19.27 -18.11
C PRO A 192 -10.11 19.07 -19.20
N ASN A 193 -9.52 17.87 -19.27
CA ASN A 193 -8.59 17.47 -20.32
C ASN A 193 -8.86 16.01 -20.72
N GLU A 194 -8.45 15.62 -21.93
CA GLU A 194 -8.59 14.23 -22.38
C GLU A 194 -7.68 13.31 -21.58
N PHE A 195 -8.23 12.14 -21.21
CA PHE A 195 -7.50 10.98 -20.73
C PHE A 195 -7.81 9.81 -21.65
N HIS A 196 -6.79 9.30 -22.33
CA HIS A 196 -6.87 8.17 -23.23
C HIS A 196 -6.92 6.88 -22.40
N LEU A 197 -8.04 6.17 -22.44
CA LEU A 197 -8.16 4.83 -21.86
C LEU A 197 -7.43 3.78 -22.71
N SER A 198 -7.33 4.06 -24.01
CA SER A 198 -6.53 3.34 -25.00
C SER A 198 -6.23 4.27 -26.18
N SER A 199 -5.48 3.81 -27.18
CA SER A 199 -5.30 4.53 -28.46
C SER A 199 -6.60 4.84 -29.21
N ARG A 200 -7.73 4.22 -28.83
CA ARG A 200 -9.04 4.36 -29.51
C ARG A 200 -10.11 5.04 -28.69
N GLU A 201 -9.94 5.12 -27.38
CA GLU A 201 -10.96 5.60 -26.46
C GLU A 201 -10.37 6.64 -25.52
N SER A 202 -11.05 7.77 -25.37
CA SER A 202 -10.70 8.80 -24.40
C SER A 202 -11.94 9.32 -23.68
N LYS A 203 -11.72 9.91 -22.51
CA LYS A 203 -12.74 10.61 -21.74
C LYS A 203 -12.18 11.91 -21.16
N MET A 204 -13.04 12.89 -20.92
CA MET A 204 -12.65 14.12 -20.24
C MET A 204 -12.56 13.89 -18.73
N VAL A 205 -11.44 14.28 -18.12
CA VAL A 205 -11.21 14.21 -16.68
C VAL A 205 -10.74 15.56 -16.14
N PRO A 206 -11.00 15.90 -14.87
CA PRO A 206 -10.37 17.05 -14.23
C PRO A 206 -8.85 16.85 -14.14
N MET A 207 -8.09 17.69 -14.83
CA MET A 207 -6.64 17.62 -14.91
C MET A 207 -6.02 18.78 -14.13
N MET A 208 -5.34 18.47 -13.03
CA MET A 208 -4.64 19.44 -12.20
C MET A 208 -3.34 19.83 -12.90
N CYS A 209 -3.01 21.13 -12.92
CA CYS A 209 -1.85 21.63 -13.66
C CYS A 209 -1.02 22.62 -12.84
N LYS A 210 0.31 22.48 -12.88
CA LYS A 210 1.25 23.51 -12.39
C LYS A 210 2.63 23.38 -13.04
N THR A 211 3.50 24.36 -12.79
CA THR A 211 4.91 24.29 -13.18
C THR A 211 5.74 24.55 -11.93
N ASP A 212 6.62 23.62 -11.59
CA ASP A 212 7.46 23.67 -10.39
C ASP A 212 8.72 22.81 -10.58
N ASP A 213 9.59 22.78 -9.58
CA ASP A 213 10.74 21.88 -9.54
C ASP A 213 10.36 20.52 -8.94
N PHE A 214 10.48 19.46 -9.74
CA PHE A 214 10.18 18.07 -9.35
C PHE A 214 11.36 17.15 -9.63
N GLY A 215 11.42 16.03 -8.93
CA GLY A 215 12.25 14.91 -9.37
C GLY A 215 11.69 14.40 -10.70
N TYR A 216 12.51 14.36 -11.75
CA TYR A 216 12.07 13.89 -13.06
C TYR A 216 13.18 13.14 -13.81
N LEU A 217 12.82 12.00 -14.38
CA LEU A 217 13.71 11.16 -15.19
C LEU A 217 12.94 10.53 -16.35
N THR A 218 13.47 10.64 -17.57
CA THR A 218 13.07 9.79 -18.70
C THR A 218 13.89 8.51 -18.64
N SER A 219 13.23 7.38 -18.35
CA SER A 219 13.88 6.07 -18.24
C SER A 219 13.82 5.33 -19.57
N GLN A 220 14.99 5.03 -20.15
CA GLN A 220 15.09 4.21 -21.35
C GLN A 220 14.80 2.73 -21.05
N GLU A 221 15.17 2.26 -19.86
CA GLU A 221 14.95 0.88 -19.42
C GLU A 221 13.44 0.60 -19.33
N LEU A 222 12.69 1.47 -18.65
CA LEU A 222 11.25 1.35 -18.51
C LEU A 222 10.47 1.78 -19.77
N ASP A 223 11.08 2.57 -20.66
CA ASP A 223 10.39 3.26 -21.76
C ASP A 223 9.23 4.13 -21.23
N ALA A 224 9.57 4.94 -20.21
CA ALA A 224 8.61 5.72 -19.44
C ALA A 224 9.27 6.99 -18.87
N ASP A 225 8.43 7.99 -18.59
CA ASP A 225 8.79 9.14 -17.78
C ASP A 225 8.41 8.88 -16.31
N ILE A 226 9.29 9.27 -15.39
CA ILE A 226 9.10 9.14 -13.95
C ILE A 226 9.08 10.53 -13.32
N LEU A 227 8.02 10.82 -12.56
CA LEU A 227 7.83 12.05 -11.81
C LEU A 227 7.77 11.74 -10.31
N GLU A 228 8.52 12.47 -9.50
CA GLU A 228 8.41 12.48 -8.05
C GLU A 228 7.70 13.76 -7.58
N MET A 229 6.62 13.59 -6.80
CA MET A 229 5.89 14.68 -6.16
C MET A 229 5.91 14.50 -4.64
N PRO A 230 6.71 15.31 -3.91
CA PRO A 230 6.80 15.19 -2.46
C PRO A 230 5.54 15.68 -1.74
N TYR A 231 5.16 14.99 -0.67
CA TYR A 231 4.21 15.48 0.33
C TYR A 231 4.88 16.47 1.30
N LYS A 232 4.08 17.16 2.11
CA LYS A 232 4.49 18.33 2.89
C LYS A 232 5.69 18.11 3.83
N ASP A 233 5.81 16.92 4.42
CA ASP A 233 6.94 16.56 5.28
C ASP A 233 8.21 16.15 4.52
N GLN A 234 8.13 16.01 3.18
CA GLN A 234 9.19 15.56 2.27
C GLN A 234 9.81 14.20 2.63
N LYS A 235 9.17 13.43 3.52
CA LYS A 235 9.57 12.05 3.85
C LYS A 235 8.84 11.03 2.97
N VAL A 236 7.65 11.40 2.52
CA VAL A 236 6.84 10.61 1.60
C VAL A 236 6.67 11.39 0.30
N SER A 237 6.77 10.69 -0.82
CA SER A 237 6.53 11.22 -2.17
C SER A 237 5.59 10.27 -2.90
N MET A 238 4.76 10.82 -3.79
CA MET A 238 4.10 10.03 -4.83
C MET A 238 5.01 9.97 -6.04
N PHE A 239 5.27 8.77 -6.53
CA PHE A 239 5.92 8.57 -7.82
C PHE A 239 4.86 8.26 -8.87
N ILE A 240 4.98 8.86 -10.06
CA ILE A 240 4.15 8.52 -11.22
C ILE A 240 5.07 8.05 -12.34
N ILE A 241 4.83 6.84 -12.83
CA ILE A 241 5.55 6.21 -13.94
C ILE A 241 4.60 6.12 -15.12
N LEU A 242 4.85 6.97 -16.12
CA LEU A 242 4.02 7.14 -17.29
C LEU A 242 4.72 6.51 -18.51
N PRO A 243 4.20 5.42 -19.10
CA PRO A 243 4.78 4.86 -20.31
C PRO A 243 4.76 5.90 -21.45
N HIS A 244 5.67 5.80 -22.42
CA HIS A 244 5.62 6.71 -23.57
C HIS A 244 4.47 6.39 -24.54
N ASP A 245 4.12 5.11 -24.67
CA ASP A 245 3.01 4.63 -25.47
C ASP A 245 1.69 4.67 -24.68
N VAL A 246 0.61 5.17 -25.29
CA VAL A 246 -0.74 5.22 -24.69
C VAL A 246 -1.24 3.83 -24.26
N ASP A 247 -0.95 2.80 -25.06
CA ASP A 247 -1.28 1.40 -24.77
C ASP A 247 -0.11 0.65 -24.10
N GLY A 248 0.84 1.37 -23.48
CA GLY A 248 2.11 0.85 -23.00
C GLY A 248 2.10 0.23 -21.60
N ILE A 249 0.99 0.30 -20.86
CA ILE A 249 0.94 -0.07 -19.44
C ILE A 249 1.35 -1.53 -19.19
N SER A 250 0.87 -2.49 -19.98
CA SER A 250 1.23 -3.89 -19.78
C SER A 250 2.74 -4.14 -19.97
N LYS A 251 3.36 -3.47 -20.96
CA LYS A 251 4.82 -3.57 -21.16
C LYS A 251 5.59 -2.93 -20.01
N LEU A 252 5.07 -1.82 -19.47
CA LEU A 252 5.68 -1.17 -18.31
C LEU A 252 5.62 -2.11 -17.09
N GLU A 253 4.47 -2.73 -16.82
CA GLU A 253 4.29 -3.65 -15.69
C GLU A 253 5.19 -4.89 -15.78
N GLU A 254 5.37 -5.45 -16.98
CA GLU A 254 6.32 -6.54 -17.22
C GLU A 254 7.76 -6.14 -16.85
N LYS A 255 8.18 -4.93 -17.21
CA LYS A 255 9.51 -4.41 -16.89
C LYS A 255 9.67 -4.08 -15.41
N LEU A 256 8.64 -3.51 -14.77
CA LEU A 256 8.64 -3.23 -13.33
C LEU A 256 8.83 -4.50 -12.51
N ALA A 257 8.34 -5.66 -12.98
CA ALA A 257 8.56 -6.93 -12.32
C ALA A 257 10.02 -7.43 -12.34
N SER A 258 10.85 -6.94 -13.27
CA SER A 258 12.27 -7.32 -13.39
C SER A 258 13.24 -6.26 -12.86
N GLU A 259 12.79 -5.03 -12.67
CA GLU A 259 13.64 -3.89 -12.30
C GLU A 259 13.65 -3.61 -10.80
N ASN A 260 14.80 -3.17 -10.27
CA ASN A 260 14.89 -2.71 -8.90
C ASN A 260 14.45 -1.24 -8.81
N LEU A 261 13.15 -1.02 -8.60
CA LEU A 261 12.54 0.29 -8.60
C LEU A 261 13.17 1.25 -7.58
N THR A 262 13.61 0.74 -6.43
CA THR A 262 14.27 1.53 -5.37
C THR A 262 15.52 2.24 -5.88
N LYS A 263 16.32 1.61 -6.74
CA LYS A 263 17.53 2.26 -7.32
C LYS A 263 17.18 3.44 -8.21
N VAL A 264 16.06 3.35 -8.92
CA VAL A 264 15.59 4.38 -9.85
C VAL A 264 14.96 5.53 -9.06
N LEU A 265 14.04 5.25 -8.15
CA LEU A 265 13.26 6.25 -7.43
C LEU A 265 14.11 7.11 -6.47
N LEU A 266 15.19 6.56 -5.89
CA LEU A 266 16.05 7.30 -4.96
C LEU A 266 16.98 8.34 -5.62
N ARG A 267 16.98 8.45 -6.96
CA ARG A 267 17.98 9.24 -7.70
C ARG A 267 17.40 10.13 -8.80
N LEU A 268 16.18 10.64 -8.62
CA LEU A 268 15.59 11.55 -9.60
C LEU A 268 16.22 12.95 -9.50
N PRO A 269 16.83 13.48 -10.58
CA PRO A 269 17.34 14.84 -10.58
C PRO A 269 16.18 15.84 -10.54
N LYS A 270 16.31 16.90 -9.72
CA LYS A 270 15.34 17.99 -9.71
C LYS A 270 15.40 18.79 -11.02
N ARG A 271 14.24 19.00 -11.64
CA ARG A 271 14.08 19.76 -12.87
C ARG A 271 12.79 20.57 -12.84
N LYS A 272 12.78 21.69 -13.58
CA LYS A 272 11.56 22.46 -13.80
C LYS A 272 10.65 21.74 -14.79
N VAL A 273 9.49 21.28 -14.31
CA VAL A 273 8.52 20.49 -15.09
C VAL A 273 7.14 21.15 -15.02
N ARG A 274 6.48 21.25 -16.18
CA ARG A 274 5.04 21.52 -16.28
C ARG A 274 4.31 20.19 -16.17
N VAL A 275 3.65 19.99 -15.03
CA VAL A 275 2.97 18.76 -14.65
C VAL A 275 1.47 18.91 -14.87
N SER A 276 0.88 17.90 -15.50
CA SER A 276 -0.57 17.70 -15.63
C SER A 276 -0.92 16.30 -15.15
N VAL A 277 -1.67 16.19 -14.05
CA VAL A 277 -2.04 14.92 -13.40
C VAL A 277 -3.56 14.92 -13.12
N PRO A 278 -4.28 13.83 -13.40
CA PRO A 278 -5.71 13.79 -13.15
C PRO A 278 -6.01 13.88 -11.65
N LYS A 279 -7.09 14.56 -11.30
CA LYS A 279 -7.72 14.43 -9.99
C LYS A 279 -8.54 13.15 -9.99
N PHE A 280 -8.25 12.24 -9.06
CA PHE A 280 -8.92 10.94 -9.02
C PHE A 280 -9.06 10.39 -7.60
N LYS A 281 -9.96 9.43 -7.48
CA LYS A 281 -10.23 8.70 -6.27
C LYS A 281 -10.36 7.23 -6.64
N LEU A 282 -9.62 6.36 -5.95
CA LEU A 282 -9.69 4.92 -6.15
C LEU A 282 -10.00 4.24 -4.81
N GLU A 283 -10.88 3.26 -4.88
CA GLU A 283 -11.28 2.41 -3.76
C GLU A 283 -11.40 0.99 -4.29
N GLU A 284 -10.56 0.09 -3.80
CA GLU A 284 -10.47 -1.28 -4.31
C GLU A 284 -10.57 -2.28 -3.15
N THR A 285 -11.37 -3.32 -3.34
CA THR A 285 -11.53 -4.42 -2.38
C THR A 285 -11.03 -5.71 -2.99
N THR A 286 -9.97 -6.28 -2.42
CA THR A 286 -9.32 -7.48 -2.94
C THR A 286 -9.46 -8.64 -1.96
N ASP A 287 -10.04 -9.76 -2.42
CA ASP A 287 -9.88 -11.07 -1.78
C ASP A 287 -8.54 -11.65 -2.22
N LEU A 288 -7.58 -11.67 -1.30
CA LEU A 288 -6.19 -12.03 -1.56
C LEU A 288 -5.98 -13.56 -1.58
N LYS A 289 -6.97 -14.37 -1.23
CA LYS A 289 -6.79 -15.83 -1.06
C LYS A 289 -6.12 -16.51 -2.25
N ASN A 290 -6.63 -16.30 -3.46
CA ASN A 290 -6.08 -16.97 -4.65
C ASN A 290 -4.73 -16.38 -5.05
N ILE A 291 -4.56 -15.07 -4.89
CA ILE A 291 -3.31 -14.35 -5.17
C ILE A 291 -2.19 -14.88 -4.26
N LEU A 292 -2.47 -15.04 -2.96
CA LEU A 292 -1.50 -15.56 -2.00
C LEU A 292 -1.13 -17.03 -2.28
N LYS A 293 -2.07 -17.84 -2.79
CA LYS A 293 -1.77 -19.20 -3.25
C LYS A 293 -0.81 -19.20 -4.43
N GLU A 294 -0.99 -18.30 -5.40
CA GLU A 294 -0.07 -18.14 -6.54
C GLU A 294 1.33 -17.70 -6.08
N LEU A 295 1.41 -16.94 -4.98
CA LEU A 295 2.66 -16.57 -4.31
C LEU A 295 3.24 -17.67 -3.39
N GLY A 296 2.67 -18.88 -3.39
CA GLY A 296 3.20 -20.05 -2.68
C GLY A 296 2.66 -20.27 -1.26
N MET A 297 1.75 -19.43 -0.77
CA MET A 297 1.10 -19.60 0.53
C MET A 297 -0.14 -20.50 0.40
N THR A 298 0.05 -21.80 0.19
CA THR A 298 -1.07 -22.72 -0.05
C THR A 298 -1.62 -23.36 1.21
N SER A 299 -0.76 -23.80 2.13
CA SER A 299 -1.15 -24.61 3.28
C SER A 299 -2.06 -23.85 4.25
N MET A 300 -1.84 -22.54 4.42
CA MET A 300 -2.65 -21.69 5.30
C MET A 300 -4.15 -21.70 4.99
N PHE A 301 -4.52 -22.07 3.76
CA PHE A 301 -5.90 -22.12 3.28
C PHE A 301 -6.54 -23.50 3.31
N LEU A 302 -5.80 -24.54 3.71
CA LEU A 302 -6.20 -25.94 3.65
C LEU A 302 -6.46 -26.48 5.06
N PRO A 303 -7.68 -26.97 5.38
CA PRO A 303 -8.04 -27.39 6.74
C PRO A 303 -7.16 -28.48 7.37
N LEU A 304 -6.51 -29.31 6.56
CA LEU A 304 -5.68 -30.43 7.02
C LEU A 304 -4.17 -30.14 7.00
N GLU A 305 -3.77 -28.99 6.44
CA GLU A 305 -2.35 -28.60 6.30
C GLU A 305 -2.02 -27.31 7.03
N ALA A 306 -3.01 -26.43 7.25
CA ALA A 306 -2.83 -25.19 7.97
C ALA A 306 -2.44 -25.49 9.42
N ASP A 307 -1.34 -24.90 9.87
CA ASP A 307 -0.93 -24.97 11.26
C ASP A 307 -0.88 -23.56 11.83
N PHE A 308 -1.99 -23.19 12.49
CA PHE A 308 -2.13 -21.97 13.28
C PHE A 308 -2.26 -22.29 14.78
N SER A 309 -1.61 -23.36 15.24
CA SER A 309 -1.60 -23.76 16.66
C SER A 309 -1.03 -22.68 17.57
N GLY A 310 -0.20 -21.77 17.07
CA GLY A 310 0.28 -20.60 17.81
C GLY A 310 -0.79 -19.52 18.04
N ILE A 311 -1.94 -19.57 17.34
CA ILE A 311 -3.07 -18.65 17.58
C ILE A 311 -3.98 -19.19 18.69
N SER A 312 -4.32 -20.48 18.66
CA SER A 312 -5.37 -21.04 19.53
C SER A 312 -5.02 -22.36 20.22
N GLY A 313 -3.87 -22.96 19.93
CA GLY A 313 -3.51 -24.32 20.36
C GLY A 313 -4.15 -25.42 19.51
N HIS A 314 -5.05 -25.08 18.59
CA HIS A 314 -5.72 -26.02 17.70
C HIS A 314 -4.98 -26.18 16.36
N THR A 315 -4.95 -27.40 15.82
CA THR A 315 -4.28 -27.72 14.55
C THR A 315 -5.24 -27.79 13.36
N ASP A 316 -6.53 -27.52 13.56
CA ASP A 316 -7.57 -27.49 12.52
C ASP A 316 -8.04 -26.06 12.18
N LEU A 317 -7.37 -25.04 12.72
CA LEU A 317 -7.61 -23.64 12.39
C LEU A 317 -6.93 -23.30 11.04
N TYR A 318 -7.69 -22.77 10.09
CA TYR A 318 -7.19 -22.38 8.77
C TYR A 318 -7.76 -21.03 8.30
N VAL A 319 -7.03 -20.34 7.43
CA VAL A 319 -7.47 -19.07 6.83
C VAL A 319 -8.57 -19.33 5.82
N SER A 320 -9.75 -18.79 6.12
CA SER A 320 -10.90 -18.82 5.24
C SER A 320 -10.82 -17.70 4.20
N LYS A 321 -10.48 -16.49 4.65
CA LYS A 321 -10.46 -15.25 3.87
C LYS A 321 -9.32 -14.33 4.27
N VAL A 322 -8.77 -13.62 3.28
CA VAL A 322 -7.82 -12.51 3.47
C VAL A 322 -8.34 -11.34 2.65
N MET A 323 -8.82 -10.30 3.32
CA MET A 323 -9.50 -9.18 2.68
C MET A 323 -8.66 -7.92 2.86
N GLN A 324 -8.27 -7.29 1.74
CA GLN A 324 -7.77 -5.93 1.75
C GLN A 324 -8.81 -4.98 1.16
N LYS A 325 -9.00 -3.83 1.80
CA LYS A 325 -9.63 -2.67 1.16
C LYS A 325 -8.72 -1.46 1.24
N ALA A 326 -8.34 -0.94 0.07
CA ALA A 326 -7.46 0.20 -0.05
C ALA A 326 -8.20 1.39 -0.65
N PHE A 327 -7.85 2.60 -0.19
CA PHE A 327 -8.45 3.84 -0.64
C PHE A 327 -7.41 4.94 -0.77
N ILE A 328 -7.45 5.66 -1.88
CA ILE A 328 -6.65 6.85 -2.13
C ILE A 328 -7.49 7.98 -2.76
N ASP A 329 -7.26 9.21 -2.32
CA ASP A 329 -7.88 10.43 -2.84
C ASP A 329 -6.78 11.41 -3.24
N VAL A 330 -6.64 11.62 -4.54
CA VAL A 330 -5.62 12.47 -5.17
C VAL A 330 -6.31 13.72 -5.71
N ASN A 331 -6.06 14.86 -5.05
CA ASN A 331 -6.66 16.14 -5.39
C ASN A 331 -5.64 17.29 -5.22
N GLU A 332 -6.11 18.53 -5.31
CA GLU A 332 -5.26 19.71 -5.30
C GLU A 332 -4.61 20.01 -3.95
N GLU A 333 -5.14 19.46 -2.86
CA GLU A 333 -4.83 19.88 -1.50
C GLU A 333 -3.37 19.65 -1.09
N GLY A 334 -2.82 20.71 -0.54
CA GLY A 334 -1.61 20.85 0.26
C GLY A 334 -1.82 22.10 1.11
N SER A 335 -1.17 22.23 2.28
CA SER A 335 -1.40 23.38 3.19
C SER A 335 -1.45 24.69 2.42
N GLU A 336 -2.60 25.36 2.48
CA GLU A 336 -2.90 26.56 1.72
C GLU A 336 -2.12 27.76 2.31
N ALA A 337 -0.82 27.81 2.04
CA ALA A 337 0.05 28.90 2.48
C ALA A 337 1.30 28.98 1.60
N ALA A 338 1.18 29.65 0.45
CA ALA A 338 2.19 30.58 -0.09
C ALA A 338 1.80 31.01 -1.50
N ALA A 339 0.74 31.82 -1.60
CA ALA A 339 0.74 32.84 -2.65
C ALA A 339 1.82 33.88 -2.28
N ALA A 340 3.07 33.59 -2.64
CA ALA A 340 4.14 34.58 -2.64
C ALA A 340 4.65 34.71 -4.07
N THR A 341 4.01 35.58 -4.82
CA THR A 341 4.45 36.07 -6.13
C THR A 341 5.79 36.78 -5.93
N ALA A 342 6.89 36.03 -5.95
CA ALA A 342 8.23 36.61 -6.03
C ALA A 342 8.44 37.09 -7.47
N ALA A 343 8.13 38.36 -7.73
CA ALA A 343 8.58 39.06 -8.92
C ALA A 343 10.11 39.20 -8.85
N VAL A 344 10.83 38.17 -9.30
CA VAL A 344 12.27 38.26 -9.50
C VAL A 344 12.51 38.96 -10.83
N PHE A 345 12.92 40.22 -10.77
CA PHE A 345 13.58 40.87 -11.90
C PHE A 345 14.90 40.14 -12.17
N MET A 346 14.93 39.22 -13.14
CA MET A 346 16.20 38.72 -13.69
C MET A 346 16.60 39.54 -14.91
N VAL A 347 17.79 40.10 -14.78
CA VAL A 347 18.61 40.68 -15.84
C VAL A 347 18.74 39.66 -16.98
N MET A 348 18.53 40.10 -18.22
CA MET A 348 18.62 39.27 -19.41
C MET A 348 20.03 38.71 -19.61
N ALA A 349 20.18 37.40 -19.45
CA ALA A 349 21.14 36.57 -20.20
C ALA A 349 20.71 35.10 -20.13
N CYS A 350 20.58 34.45 -21.30
CA CYS A 350 20.04 33.10 -21.57
C CYS A 350 18.51 32.96 -21.47
N LYS A 351 17.86 32.64 -22.61
CA LYS A 351 16.49 32.12 -22.61
C LYS A 351 16.50 30.84 -21.77
N PRO A 352 15.77 30.76 -20.64
CA PRO A 352 15.65 29.52 -19.92
C PRO A 352 15.05 28.49 -20.87
N LEU A 353 15.61 27.28 -20.89
CA LEU A 353 15.02 26.16 -21.63
C LEU A 353 13.55 26.03 -21.23
N PRO A 354 12.63 25.75 -22.17
CA PRO A 354 11.24 25.52 -21.81
C PRO A 354 11.17 24.37 -20.79
N PRO A 355 10.26 24.46 -19.80
CA PRO A 355 10.11 23.39 -18.82
C PRO A 355 9.78 22.08 -19.54
N LYS A 356 10.27 20.96 -19.01
CA LYS A 356 9.84 19.64 -19.47
C LYS A 356 8.34 19.50 -19.25
N GLN A 357 7.64 18.79 -20.12
CA GLN A 357 6.22 18.54 -19.96
C GLN A 357 6.02 17.11 -19.48
N PHE A 358 5.23 16.93 -18.44
CA PHE A 358 4.78 15.63 -17.96
C PHE A 358 3.26 15.66 -17.89
N THR A 359 2.58 14.86 -18.71
CA THR A 359 1.12 14.87 -18.82
C THR A 359 0.61 13.45 -18.66
N ALA A 360 0.13 13.10 -17.47
CA ALA A 360 -0.43 11.79 -17.16
C ALA A 360 -1.86 11.63 -17.72
N ASN A 361 -1.98 11.62 -19.05
CA ASN A 361 -3.25 11.55 -19.77
C ASN A 361 -3.58 10.17 -20.35
N HIS A 362 -2.95 9.11 -19.86
CA HIS A 362 -3.21 7.72 -20.22
C HIS A 362 -2.75 6.81 -19.07
N PRO A 363 -3.00 5.48 -19.08
CA PRO A 363 -2.72 4.61 -17.94
C PRO A 363 -1.27 4.72 -17.45
N PHE A 364 -1.11 4.86 -16.13
CA PHE A 364 0.18 5.03 -15.47
C PHE A 364 0.21 4.23 -14.16
N VAL A 365 1.42 3.94 -13.67
CA VAL A 365 1.63 3.34 -12.33
C VAL A 365 1.95 4.45 -11.34
N PHE A 366 1.44 4.34 -10.11
CA PHE A 366 1.86 5.19 -9.00
C PHE A 366 2.32 4.36 -7.81
N VAL A 367 3.26 4.90 -7.03
CA VAL A 367 3.85 4.30 -5.83
C VAL A 367 3.82 5.27 -4.68
#